data_AF-A0A7C5S5B1-F1
#
_entry.id   AF-A0A7C5S5B1-F1
#
_cell.length_a   1.000
_cell.length_b   1.000
_cell.length_c   1.000
_cell.angle_alpha   90.00
_cell.angle_beta   90.00
_cell.angle_gamma   90.00
#
_symmetry.space_group_name_H-M   'P 1'
#
loop_
_entity.id
_entity.type
_entity.pdbx_description
1 polymer ?
#
loop_
_entity_poly.entity_id
_entity_poly.type
_entity_poly.pdbx_seq_one_letter_code
_entity_poly.pdbx_strand_id
1 'polypeptide(L)'
;DLLFGDSNCDISVNVLDAITTVNFILGNNPDPFCFDNADVNQDGIVDVIDIIGTINIILSGQKNMFPGLVSKDAGIFMNQDGITLKSDGTLAGLQFEIFGVHPSEVELALDGFEFMTAVNGNKITGLIFSFDNTPIPGGEISLLHFQSPNADAQWGHVVAGNLNAEEVKISKHQAQISNELFVAVKTSVYPNPSAGIFNLETSGRITYQVVDMMGRIIETNETGKGLQQIDLTAKGKGLYSLRIFIDTATTMHKLIVR
;
A
#
# COMPACT_ATOMS: atom_id res chain seq x y z
N ASP A 1 32.13 26.77 -8.82
CA ASP A 1 30.84 27.25 -8.27
C ASP A 1 29.97 26.06 -7.96
N LEU A 2 29.19 26.15 -6.88
CA LEU A 2 28.23 25.12 -6.51
C LEU A 2 27.10 25.11 -7.54
N LEU A 3 26.84 23.95 -8.15
CA LEU A 3 25.80 23.77 -9.16
C LEU A 3 24.79 22.75 -8.64
N PHE A 4 23.74 23.23 -7.98
CA PHE A 4 22.73 22.34 -7.41
C PHE A 4 22.10 21.43 -8.47
N GLY A 5 21.98 20.16 -8.13
CA GLY A 5 21.48 19.12 -9.00
C GLY A 5 22.53 18.49 -9.91
N ASP A 6 23.76 19.02 -10.05
CA ASP A 6 24.85 18.38 -10.82
C ASP A 6 25.57 17.32 -9.95
N SER A 7 24.90 16.19 -9.77
CA SER A 7 25.32 15.14 -8.84
C SER A 7 26.46 14.29 -9.40
N ASN A 8 26.58 14.21 -10.73
CA ASN A 8 27.63 13.47 -11.42
C ASN A 8 28.87 14.33 -11.78
N CYS A 9 28.93 15.58 -11.32
CA CYS A 9 30.05 16.50 -11.51
C CYS A 9 30.38 16.82 -12.98
N ASP A 10 29.40 16.75 -13.89
CA ASP A 10 29.62 16.98 -15.33
C ASP A 10 29.34 18.41 -15.80
N ILE A 11 29.01 19.31 -14.85
CA ILE A 11 28.73 20.74 -15.07
C ILE A 11 27.39 20.97 -15.80
N SER A 12 26.56 19.94 -15.92
CA SER A 12 25.20 20.01 -16.44
C SER A 12 24.22 19.45 -15.43
N VAL A 13 22.98 19.93 -15.45
CA VAL A 13 21.91 19.36 -14.63
C VAL A 13 20.88 18.73 -15.55
N ASN A 14 20.79 17.40 -15.52
CA ASN A 14 19.91 16.61 -16.36
C ASN A 14 19.48 15.29 -15.68
N VAL A 15 18.75 14.44 -16.40
CA VAL A 15 18.20 13.20 -15.83
C VAL A 15 19.28 12.24 -15.28
N LEU A 16 20.50 12.28 -15.81
CA LEU A 16 21.61 11.47 -15.31
C LEU A 16 21.98 11.83 -13.86
N ASP A 17 21.77 13.08 -13.46
CA ASP A 17 22.01 13.50 -12.08
C ASP A 17 20.99 12.92 -11.12
N ALA A 18 19.70 12.99 -11.48
CA ALA A 18 18.64 12.36 -10.69
C ALA A 18 18.89 10.85 -10.52
N ILE A 19 19.33 10.16 -11.59
CA ILE A 19 19.74 8.75 -11.53
C ILE A 19 20.98 8.55 -10.64
N THR A 20 21.94 9.48 -10.68
CA THR A 20 23.15 9.43 -9.85
C THR A 20 22.81 9.56 -8.37
N THR A 21 21.90 10.49 -8.02
CA THR A 21 21.37 10.65 -6.66
C THR A 21 20.60 9.41 -6.20
N VAL A 22 19.74 8.84 -7.05
CA VAL A 22 19.08 7.56 -6.78
C VAL A 22 20.09 6.47 -6.44
N ASN A 23 21.15 6.33 -7.25
CA ASN A 23 22.19 5.33 -6.99
C ASN A 23 22.87 5.53 -5.64
N PHE A 24 23.23 6.77 -5.30
CA PHE A 24 23.83 7.09 -4.01
C PHE A 24 22.89 6.71 -2.84
N ILE A 25 21.62 7.11 -2.91
CA ILE A 25 20.61 6.83 -1.86
C ILE A 25 20.40 5.33 -1.66
N LEU A 26 20.40 4.57 -2.75
CA LEU A 26 20.26 3.12 -2.75
C LEU A 26 21.53 2.38 -2.28
N GLY A 27 22.56 3.10 -1.86
CA GLY A 27 23.80 2.54 -1.33
C GLY A 27 24.76 2.03 -2.39
N ASN A 28 24.52 2.35 -3.67
CA ASN A 28 25.53 2.21 -4.69
C ASN A 28 26.57 3.31 -4.52
N ASN A 29 27.75 3.11 -5.10
CA ASN A 29 28.86 4.06 -4.99
C ASN A 29 29.13 4.70 -6.36
N PRO A 30 28.33 5.70 -6.80
CA PRO A 30 28.61 6.42 -8.03
C PRO A 30 29.96 7.12 -7.95
N ASP A 31 30.72 7.11 -9.05
CA ASP A 31 32.02 7.75 -9.17
C ASP A 31 32.13 8.42 -10.56
N PRO A 32 32.24 9.75 -10.65
CA PRO A 32 32.28 10.71 -9.53
C PRO A 32 30.92 10.91 -8.84
N PHE A 33 30.94 11.52 -7.65
CA PHE A 33 29.74 11.98 -6.95
C PHE A 33 30.00 13.32 -6.24
N CYS A 34 29.25 14.35 -6.61
CA CYS A 34 29.35 15.69 -6.05
C CYS A 34 28.30 15.88 -4.95
N PHE A 35 28.61 15.46 -3.72
CA PHE A 35 27.68 15.52 -2.58
C PHE A 35 27.06 16.91 -2.38
N ASP A 36 27.87 17.98 -2.36
CA ASP A 36 27.37 19.34 -2.13
C ASP A 36 26.41 19.81 -3.25
N ASN A 37 26.60 19.34 -4.49
CA ASN A 37 25.69 19.62 -5.59
C ASN A 37 24.40 18.78 -5.48
N ALA A 38 24.55 17.52 -5.06
CA ALA A 38 23.46 16.57 -4.88
C ALA A 38 22.56 16.93 -3.70
N ASP A 39 23.08 17.57 -2.65
CA ASP A 39 22.30 18.15 -1.54
C ASP A 39 21.66 19.47 -2.00
N VAL A 40 20.54 19.34 -2.71
CA VAL A 40 19.84 20.44 -3.37
C VAL A 40 19.12 21.32 -2.35
N ASN A 41 18.55 20.75 -1.30
CA ASN A 41 17.85 21.51 -0.26
C ASN A 41 18.81 22.08 0.82
N GLN A 42 20.06 21.64 0.83
CA GLN A 42 21.14 22.07 1.73
C GLN A 42 20.91 21.71 3.20
N ASP A 43 20.28 20.57 3.47
CA ASP A 43 20.06 20.09 4.83
C ASP A 43 21.20 19.17 5.34
N GLY A 44 22.18 18.87 4.49
CA GLY A 44 23.32 18.01 4.79
C GLY A 44 23.04 16.52 4.61
N ILE A 45 21.88 16.16 4.06
CA ILE A 45 21.45 14.80 3.75
C ILE A 45 21.19 14.75 2.24
N VAL A 46 21.47 13.60 1.62
CA VAL A 46 21.04 13.35 0.24
C VAL A 46 19.99 12.25 0.27
N ASP A 47 18.75 12.61 -0.04
CA ASP A 47 17.60 11.70 -0.07
C ASP A 47 16.61 12.02 -1.22
N VAL A 48 15.40 11.48 -1.16
CA VAL A 48 14.38 11.70 -2.20
C VAL A 48 14.03 13.17 -2.42
N ILE A 49 14.20 14.03 -1.41
CA ILE A 49 13.93 15.46 -1.52
C ILE A 49 14.86 16.09 -2.54
N ASP A 50 16.12 15.65 -2.60
CA ASP A 50 17.10 16.15 -3.56
C ASP A 50 16.86 15.67 -4.99
N ILE A 51 16.28 14.47 -5.15
CA ILE A 51 15.80 14.00 -6.45
C ILE A 51 14.73 14.96 -6.96
N ILE A 52 13.75 15.31 -6.13
CA ILE A 52 12.68 16.25 -6.49
C ILE A 52 13.27 17.62 -6.83
N GLY A 53 14.21 18.12 -6.02
CA GLY A 53 14.87 19.41 -6.25
C GLY A 53 15.64 19.43 -7.57
N THR A 54 16.35 18.34 -7.89
CA THR A 54 17.06 18.16 -9.17
C THR A 54 16.07 18.16 -10.34
N ILE A 55 14.97 17.42 -10.23
CA ILE A 55 13.91 17.38 -11.26
C ILE A 55 13.30 18.78 -11.48
N ASN A 56 13.04 19.53 -10.41
CA ASN A 56 12.54 20.90 -10.50
C ASN A 56 13.50 21.81 -11.28
N ILE A 57 14.81 21.69 -11.03
CA ILE A 57 15.85 22.43 -11.77
C ILE A 57 15.84 22.01 -13.25
N ILE A 58 15.74 20.72 -13.55
CA ILE A 58 15.68 20.23 -14.95
C ILE A 58 14.47 20.81 -15.68
N LEU A 59 13.30 20.81 -15.04
CA LEU A 59 12.04 21.22 -15.67
C LEU A 59 11.87 22.73 -15.79
N SER A 60 12.37 23.50 -14.81
CA SER A 60 12.06 24.93 -14.67
C SER A 60 13.26 25.85 -14.46
N GLY A 61 14.45 25.28 -14.24
CA GLY A 61 15.64 26.02 -13.82
C GLY A 61 15.59 26.53 -12.37
N GLN A 62 14.58 26.13 -11.59
CA GLN A 62 14.38 26.57 -10.20
C GLN A 62 14.16 25.36 -9.30
N LYS A 63 14.63 25.44 -8.05
CA LYS A 63 14.39 24.40 -7.03
C LYS A 63 12.91 24.31 -6.61
N ASN A 64 12.22 25.46 -6.56
CA ASN A 64 10.85 25.58 -6.06
C ASN A 64 9.96 26.07 -7.20
N MET A 65 9.07 25.21 -7.68
CA MET A 65 8.22 25.48 -8.85
C MET A 65 6.88 26.15 -8.48
N PHE A 66 6.43 26.00 -7.22
CA PHE A 66 5.09 26.40 -6.77
C PHE A 66 5.17 27.33 -5.56
N PRO A 67 5.39 28.65 -5.75
CA PRO A 67 5.44 29.61 -4.66
C PRO A 67 4.19 29.57 -3.77
N GLY A 68 4.38 29.44 -2.47
CA GLY A 68 3.29 29.44 -1.49
C GLY A 68 2.55 28.10 -1.34
N LEU A 69 3.03 27.02 -1.97
CA LEU A 69 2.56 25.66 -1.67
C LEU A 69 2.79 25.35 -0.19
N VAL A 70 1.77 24.82 0.47
CA VAL A 70 1.85 24.34 1.85
C VAL A 70 1.22 22.96 1.91
N SER A 71 2.02 21.96 2.23
CA SER A 71 1.56 20.58 2.41
C SER A 71 1.02 20.35 3.81
N LYS A 72 0.02 19.48 3.93
CA LYS A 72 -0.41 18.89 5.20
C LYS A 72 0.45 17.69 5.55
N ASP A 73 0.57 17.40 6.85
CA ASP A 73 1.10 16.13 7.34
C ASP A 73 0.39 14.96 6.63
N ALA A 74 1.17 13.95 6.23
CA ALA A 74 0.66 12.75 5.59
C ALA A 74 0.79 11.52 6.51
N GLY A 75 -0.05 10.52 6.29
CA GLY A 75 -0.04 9.25 7.02
C GLY A 75 0.37 8.11 6.11
N ILE A 76 1.26 7.24 6.57
CA ILE A 76 1.65 6.02 5.84
C ILE A 76 1.31 4.80 6.70
N PHE A 77 0.67 3.80 6.10
CA PHE A 77 0.06 2.68 6.80
C PHE A 77 0.64 1.37 6.25
N MET A 78 1.28 0.59 7.13
CA MET A 78 1.72 -0.76 6.81
C MET A 78 0.62 -1.75 7.14
N ASN A 79 0.09 -2.40 6.11
CA ASN A 79 -0.92 -3.43 6.19
C ASN A 79 -0.28 -4.80 5.87
N GLN A 80 -1.04 -5.87 6.06
CA GLN A 80 -0.54 -7.21 5.73
C GLN A 80 -0.32 -7.39 4.23
N ASP A 81 -1.15 -6.78 3.40
CA ASP A 81 -1.19 -6.92 1.95
C ASP A 81 -0.44 -5.80 1.20
N GLY A 82 0.18 -4.87 1.92
CA GLY A 82 0.92 -3.77 1.30
C GLY A 82 1.02 -2.51 2.14
N ILE A 83 1.25 -1.40 1.46
CA ILE A 83 1.37 -0.07 2.08
C ILE A 83 0.34 0.86 1.47
N THR A 84 -0.34 1.62 2.33
CA THR A 84 -1.28 2.68 1.95
C THR A 84 -0.72 4.03 2.36
N LEU A 85 -0.87 5.04 1.50
CA LEU A 85 -0.52 6.43 1.79
C LEU A 85 -1.79 7.28 1.85
N LYS A 86 -1.84 8.19 2.82
CA LYS A 86 -2.87 9.20 2.94
C LYS A 86 -2.26 10.59 2.91
N SER A 87 -2.51 11.37 1.86
CA SER A 87 -1.95 12.71 1.69
C SER A 87 -2.98 13.70 1.11
N ASP A 88 -2.60 14.97 1.04
CA ASP A 88 -3.38 16.02 0.37
C ASP A 88 -3.07 16.13 -1.15
N GLY A 89 -2.25 15.24 -1.69
CA GLY A 89 -1.90 15.19 -3.12
C GLY A 89 -0.78 16.14 -3.51
N THR A 90 0.04 16.60 -2.56
CA THR A 90 1.17 17.50 -2.81
C THR A 90 2.55 16.82 -2.79
N LEU A 91 2.61 15.55 -2.40
CA LEU A 91 3.85 14.78 -2.31
C LEU A 91 4.36 14.46 -3.72
N ALA A 92 5.62 14.77 -4.01
CA ALA A 92 6.28 14.48 -5.29
C ALA A 92 7.13 13.21 -5.25
N GLY A 93 7.62 12.85 -4.06
CA GLY A 93 8.42 11.66 -3.88
C GLY A 93 8.39 11.17 -2.43
N LEU A 94 8.69 9.89 -2.28
CA LEU A 94 8.71 9.16 -1.02
C LEU A 94 9.90 8.21 -0.99
N GLN A 95 10.66 8.27 0.10
CA GLN A 95 11.66 7.30 0.49
C GLN A 95 11.18 6.57 1.73
N PHE A 96 11.35 5.27 1.77
CA PHE A 96 11.00 4.48 2.94
C PHE A 96 11.96 3.32 3.14
N GLU A 97 12.03 2.84 4.37
CA GLU A 97 12.69 1.61 4.74
C GLU A 97 11.67 0.66 5.34
N ILE A 98 11.71 -0.60 4.91
CA ILE A 98 10.93 -1.69 5.50
C ILE A 98 11.85 -2.86 5.86
N PHE A 99 11.56 -3.49 6.98
CA PHE A 99 12.23 -4.71 7.43
C PHE A 99 11.26 -5.89 7.35
N GLY A 100 11.78 -7.11 7.22
CA GLY A 100 10.98 -8.34 7.35
C GLY A 100 10.20 -8.74 6.10
N VAL A 101 10.34 -8.01 4.99
CA VAL A 101 9.73 -8.32 3.68
C VAL A 101 10.83 -8.71 2.69
N HIS A 102 10.57 -9.68 1.82
CA HIS A 102 11.51 -10.00 0.75
C HIS A 102 11.32 -9.04 -0.44
N PRO A 103 12.39 -8.53 -1.08
CA PRO A 103 12.30 -7.48 -2.11
C PRO A 103 11.43 -7.87 -3.31
N SER A 104 11.48 -9.14 -3.72
CA SER A 104 10.68 -9.66 -4.82
C SER A 104 9.17 -9.74 -4.52
N GLU A 105 8.77 -9.53 -3.27
CA GLU A 105 7.37 -9.58 -2.85
C GLU A 105 6.71 -8.19 -2.90
N VAL A 106 7.45 -7.12 -3.22
CA VAL A 106 6.93 -5.75 -3.19
C VAL A 106 6.74 -5.24 -4.61
N GLU A 107 5.52 -4.82 -4.93
CA GLU A 107 5.16 -4.24 -6.22
C GLU A 107 4.54 -2.86 -6.04
N LEU A 108 4.86 -1.93 -6.95
CA LEU A 108 4.26 -0.62 -6.97
C LEU A 108 2.81 -0.71 -7.45
N ALA A 109 1.88 -0.14 -6.69
CA ALA A 109 0.45 -0.11 -7.01
C ALA A 109 0.03 1.19 -7.76
N LEU A 110 0.98 2.06 -8.06
CA LEU A 110 0.79 3.33 -8.75
C LEU A 110 1.30 3.26 -10.19
N ASP A 111 0.46 3.71 -11.11
CA ASP A 111 0.85 3.87 -12.52
C ASP A 111 1.55 5.22 -12.74
N GLY A 112 2.57 5.24 -13.61
CA GLY A 112 3.26 6.48 -14.01
C GLY A 112 4.31 6.99 -13.02
N PHE A 113 4.68 6.18 -12.02
CA PHE A 113 5.74 6.47 -11.07
C PHE A 113 6.89 5.49 -11.22
N GLU A 114 8.08 5.98 -10.91
CA GLU A 114 9.28 5.17 -10.80
C GLU A 114 9.33 4.53 -9.42
N PHE A 115 9.65 3.24 -9.36
CA PHE A 115 9.89 2.53 -8.11
C PHE A 115 11.22 1.79 -8.18
N MET A 116 12.15 2.21 -7.32
CA MET A 116 13.47 1.62 -7.21
C MET A 116 13.67 1.11 -5.78
N THR A 117 14.34 -0.03 -5.65
CA THR A 117 14.63 -0.62 -4.33
C THR A 117 16.08 -1.07 -4.23
N ALA A 118 16.60 -1.03 -3.00
CA ALA A 118 17.85 -1.65 -2.62
C ALA A 118 17.67 -2.47 -1.36
N VAL A 119 18.52 -3.48 -1.21
CA VAL A 119 18.37 -4.51 -0.19
C VAL A 119 19.69 -4.64 0.55
N ASN A 120 19.65 -4.41 1.85
CA ASN A 120 20.82 -4.58 2.71
C ASN A 120 20.42 -5.45 3.90
N GLY A 121 20.80 -6.73 3.84
CA GLY A 121 20.36 -7.73 4.81
C GLY A 121 18.85 -7.95 4.76
N ASN A 122 18.16 -7.64 5.85
CA ASN A 122 16.70 -7.73 5.96
C ASN A 122 15.99 -6.38 5.77
N LYS A 123 16.72 -5.33 5.41
CA LYS A 123 16.21 -3.98 5.15
C LYS A 123 16.03 -3.77 3.65
N ILE A 124 14.85 -3.35 3.25
CA ILE A 124 14.57 -2.79 1.93
C ILE A 124 14.51 -1.28 2.07
N THR A 125 15.27 -0.55 1.25
CA THR A 125 15.10 0.88 1.02
C THR A 125 14.39 1.05 -0.31
N GLY A 126 13.25 1.73 -0.31
CA GLY A 126 12.44 1.99 -1.50
C GLY A 126 12.33 3.48 -1.80
N LEU A 127 12.33 3.81 -3.09
CA LEU A 127 12.16 5.15 -3.63
C LEU A 127 10.99 5.16 -4.60
N ILE A 128 10.05 6.09 -4.42
CA ILE A 128 8.93 6.35 -5.32
C ILE A 128 8.94 7.82 -5.70
N PHE A 129 8.99 8.13 -6.99
CA PHE A 129 8.97 9.50 -7.52
C PHE A 129 8.57 9.49 -9.01
N SER A 130 8.49 10.66 -9.64
CA SER A 130 8.20 10.82 -11.07
C SER A 130 9.18 11.79 -11.72
N PHE A 131 9.66 11.51 -12.93
CA PHE A 131 10.60 12.38 -13.64
C PHE A 131 9.99 13.69 -14.16
N ASP A 132 8.66 13.77 -14.22
CA ASP A 132 7.91 14.94 -14.66
C ASP A 132 7.30 15.74 -13.50
N ASN A 133 7.69 15.42 -12.26
CA ASN A 133 7.17 16.03 -11.03
C ASN A 133 5.64 15.88 -10.88
N THR A 134 5.04 14.84 -11.47
CA THR A 134 3.66 14.44 -11.19
C THR A 134 3.54 14.06 -9.71
N PRO A 135 2.66 14.73 -8.93
CA PRO A 135 2.49 14.41 -7.52
C PRO A 135 1.78 13.08 -7.33
N ILE A 136 2.16 12.35 -6.28
CA ILE A 136 1.45 11.18 -5.79
C ILE A 136 -0.01 11.60 -5.48
N PRO A 137 -1.03 10.89 -6.02
CA PRO A 137 -2.41 11.30 -5.86
C PRO A 137 -2.82 11.46 -4.38
N GLY A 138 -3.61 12.50 -4.12
CA GLY A 138 -4.15 12.77 -2.79
C GLY A 138 -5.30 11.83 -2.40
N GLY A 139 -5.66 11.86 -1.12
CA GLY A 139 -6.60 10.91 -0.55
C GLY A 139 -5.88 9.68 0.01
N GLU A 140 -6.61 8.58 0.15
CA GLU A 140 -6.09 7.30 0.62
C GLU A 140 -5.82 6.40 -0.59
N ILE A 141 -4.55 6.10 -0.84
CA ILE A 141 -4.08 5.38 -2.03
C ILE A 141 -3.29 4.14 -1.63
N SER A 142 -3.51 3.03 -2.34
CA SER A 142 -2.61 1.89 -2.25
C SER A 142 -1.31 2.27 -2.97
N LEU A 143 -0.21 2.23 -2.22
CA LEU A 143 1.11 2.63 -2.70
C LEU A 143 1.88 1.40 -3.18
N LEU A 144 1.91 0.35 -2.35
CA LEU A 144 2.58 -0.91 -2.66
C LEU A 144 1.66 -2.08 -2.36
N HIS A 145 1.80 -3.15 -3.13
CA HIS A 145 1.23 -4.46 -2.84
C HIS A 145 2.32 -5.44 -2.40
N PHE A 146 2.00 -6.26 -1.41
CA PHE A 146 2.79 -7.43 -1.05
C PHE A 146 2.19 -8.65 -1.73
N GLN A 147 3.01 -9.41 -2.48
CA GLN A 147 2.58 -10.64 -3.15
C GLN A 147 2.05 -11.70 -2.18
N SER A 148 2.50 -11.66 -0.93
CA SER A 148 2.00 -12.50 0.17
C SER A 148 1.80 -11.66 1.43
N PRO A 149 0.74 -11.94 2.23
CA PRO A 149 0.52 -11.24 3.48
C PRO A 149 1.74 -11.32 4.41
N ASN A 150 2.26 -10.19 4.85
CA ASN A 150 3.45 -10.13 5.71
C ASN A 150 3.12 -9.43 7.05
N ALA A 151 3.07 -10.22 8.12
CA ALA A 151 2.79 -9.75 9.47
C ALA A 151 4.03 -9.25 10.22
N ASP A 152 5.23 -9.60 9.74
CA ASP A 152 6.52 -9.26 10.36
C ASP A 152 7.13 -8.00 9.76
N ALA A 153 6.48 -7.41 8.74
CA ALA A 153 6.89 -6.18 8.12
C ALA A 153 6.96 -5.05 9.16
N GLN A 154 8.05 -4.28 9.19
CA GLN A 154 8.21 -3.16 10.12
C GLN A 154 8.77 -1.94 9.42
N TRP A 155 8.32 -0.76 9.83
CA TRP A 155 8.87 0.51 9.37
C TRP A 155 10.28 0.78 9.90
N GLY A 156 11.18 1.15 9.00
CA GLY A 156 12.39 1.91 9.30
C GLY A 156 12.16 3.42 9.15
N HIS A 157 13.11 4.10 8.52
CA HIS A 157 13.00 5.52 8.22
C HIS A 157 12.02 5.79 7.06
N VAL A 158 11.33 6.93 7.09
CA VAL A 158 10.43 7.37 6.01
C VAL A 158 10.58 8.88 5.85
N VAL A 159 10.83 9.32 4.62
CA VAL A 159 10.98 10.72 4.24
C VAL A 159 10.11 10.97 3.00
N ALA A 160 9.47 12.14 2.94
CA ALA A 160 8.71 12.54 1.77
C ALA A 160 8.97 14.02 1.46
N GLY A 161 9.04 14.35 0.19
CA GLY A 161 9.14 15.73 -0.30
C GLY A 161 7.88 16.15 -1.05
N ASN A 162 7.48 17.41 -0.92
CA ASN A 162 6.45 18.00 -1.75
C ASN A 162 6.99 18.44 -3.12
N LEU A 163 6.11 18.97 -3.99
CA LEU A 163 6.46 19.49 -5.32
C LEU A 163 7.53 20.61 -5.34
N ASN A 164 7.87 21.20 -4.20
CA ASN A 164 8.94 22.20 -4.04
C ASN A 164 10.22 21.63 -3.44
N ALA A 165 10.35 20.32 -3.30
CA ALA A 165 11.45 19.70 -2.57
C ALA A 165 11.55 20.19 -1.11
N GLU A 166 10.41 20.38 -0.47
CA GLU A 166 10.33 20.66 0.97
C GLU A 166 9.86 19.40 1.70
N GLU A 167 10.46 19.10 2.85
CA GLU A 167 10.08 17.94 3.66
C GLU A 167 8.62 18.04 4.10
N VAL A 168 7.88 16.93 3.92
CA VAL A 168 6.54 16.76 4.47
C VAL A 168 6.58 15.73 5.58
N LYS A 169 6.08 16.11 6.74
CA LYS A 169 6.05 15.23 7.90
C LYS A 169 5.15 14.02 7.67
N ILE A 170 5.71 12.83 7.93
CA ILE A 170 5.01 11.54 7.79
C ILE A 170 4.73 10.89 9.14
N SER A 171 3.45 10.64 9.41
CA SER A 171 3.00 9.81 10.52
C SER A 171 2.98 8.34 10.09
N LYS A 172 3.86 7.53 10.68
CA LYS A 172 3.93 6.09 10.42
C LYS A 172 2.90 5.35 11.26
N HIS A 173 2.09 4.55 10.60
CA HIS A 173 1.13 3.64 11.21
C HIS A 173 1.51 2.22 10.84
N GLN A 174 1.66 1.39 11.85
CA GLN A 174 1.66 -0.05 11.67
C GLN A 174 0.23 -0.51 11.92
N ALA A 175 -0.34 -1.35 11.06
CA ALA A 175 -1.48 -2.16 11.47
C ALA A 175 -1.01 -2.95 12.70
N GLN A 176 -1.38 -2.47 13.89
CA GLN A 176 -1.24 -3.24 15.10
C GLN A 176 -2.03 -4.51 14.80
N ILE A 177 -1.36 -5.66 14.81
CA ILE A 177 -2.04 -6.89 15.14
C ILE A 177 -2.60 -6.60 16.52
N SER A 178 -3.87 -6.20 16.61
CA SER A 178 -4.59 -6.46 17.83
C SER A 178 -4.36 -7.95 18.05
N ASN A 179 -3.72 -8.29 19.15
CA ASN A 179 -3.60 -9.67 19.59
C ASN A 179 -4.98 -10.27 19.95
N GLU A 180 -6.07 -9.69 19.45
CA GLU A 180 -7.26 -10.42 19.13
C GLU A 180 -6.93 -11.31 17.95
N LEU A 181 -6.42 -12.50 18.29
CA LEU A 181 -6.38 -13.69 17.46
C LEU A 181 -7.44 -13.59 16.35
N PHE A 182 -7.05 -13.15 15.14
CA PHE A 182 -7.89 -13.26 13.95
C PHE A 182 -7.98 -14.76 13.67
N VAL A 183 -8.91 -15.42 14.37
CA VAL A 183 -9.31 -16.78 14.05
C VAL A 183 -9.97 -16.64 12.70
N ALA A 184 -9.25 -16.99 11.63
CA ALA A 184 -9.85 -17.15 10.32
C ALA A 184 -11.12 -17.99 10.49
N VAL A 185 -12.28 -17.35 10.32
CA VAL A 185 -13.56 -17.97 10.60
C VAL A 185 -13.82 -18.98 9.49
N LYS A 186 -13.47 -20.24 9.75
CA LYS A 186 -13.73 -21.35 8.85
C LYS A 186 -15.22 -21.64 8.87
N THR A 187 -15.82 -21.72 7.70
CA THR A 187 -17.22 -22.11 7.52
C THR A 187 -17.31 -23.36 6.66
N SER A 188 -18.24 -24.25 6.99
CA SER A 188 -18.59 -25.39 6.15
C SER A 188 -20.11 -25.60 6.15
N VAL A 189 -20.64 -26.04 5.01
CA VAL A 189 -22.09 -26.22 4.84
C VAL A 189 -22.38 -27.60 4.29
N TYR A 190 -23.12 -28.40 5.04
CA TYR A 190 -23.39 -29.79 4.71
C TYR A 190 -24.69 -30.32 5.36
N PRO A 191 -25.32 -31.37 4.80
CA PRO A 191 -25.03 -31.92 3.49
C PRO A 191 -25.47 -30.94 2.39
N ASN A 192 -24.77 -30.95 1.26
CA ASN A 192 -25.16 -30.19 0.09
C ASN A 192 -24.84 -31.02 -1.15
N PRO A 193 -25.83 -31.51 -1.91
CA PRO A 193 -27.27 -31.24 -1.82
C PRO A 193 -28.00 -31.82 -0.57
N SER A 194 -29.19 -31.31 -0.25
CA SER A 194 -30.03 -31.72 0.88
C SER A 194 -31.52 -31.75 0.55
N ALA A 195 -32.35 -32.37 1.40
CA ALA A 195 -33.82 -32.31 1.36
C ALA A 195 -34.40 -31.00 1.93
N GLY A 196 -33.55 -29.99 2.18
CA GLY A 196 -33.94 -28.68 2.71
C GLY A 196 -33.22 -28.30 3.99
N ILE A 197 -32.60 -29.24 4.70
CA ILE A 197 -31.90 -28.98 5.97
C ILE A 197 -30.39 -28.94 5.73
N PHE A 198 -29.75 -27.82 6.04
CA PHE A 198 -28.29 -27.67 5.97
C PHE A 198 -27.74 -27.34 7.34
N ASN A 199 -26.59 -27.89 7.67
CA ASN A 199 -25.80 -27.47 8.82
C ASN A 199 -24.70 -26.53 8.34
N LEU A 200 -24.64 -25.34 8.93
CA LEU A 200 -23.58 -24.37 8.79
C LEU A 200 -22.71 -24.46 10.05
N GLU A 201 -21.52 -25.05 9.93
CA GLU A 201 -20.52 -25.06 10.99
C GLU A 201 -19.59 -23.86 10.80
N THR A 202 -19.38 -23.08 11.86
CA THR A 202 -18.50 -21.92 11.86
C THR A 202 -17.54 -21.94 13.04
N SER A 203 -16.28 -21.54 12.82
CA SER A 203 -15.29 -21.40 13.91
C SER A 203 -15.34 -20.06 14.64
N GLY A 204 -16.24 -19.14 14.25
CA GLY A 204 -16.33 -17.78 14.78
C GLY A 204 -17.66 -17.07 14.49
N ARG A 205 -17.75 -15.78 14.82
CA ARG A 205 -18.97 -14.98 14.62
C ARG A 205 -19.13 -14.59 13.14
N ILE A 206 -20.32 -14.83 12.60
CA ILE A 206 -20.68 -14.52 11.22
C ILE A 206 -22.10 -13.97 11.16
N THR A 207 -22.37 -13.19 10.11
CA THR A 207 -23.73 -12.92 9.64
C THR A 207 -23.94 -13.70 8.35
N TYR A 208 -25.10 -14.33 8.14
CA TYR A 208 -25.40 -14.98 6.87
C TYR A 208 -26.78 -14.59 6.32
N GLN A 209 -26.90 -14.72 5.00
CA GLN A 209 -28.14 -14.52 4.25
C GLN A 209 -28.38 -15.70 3.30
N VAL A 210 -29.60 -16.23 3.30
CA VAL A 210 -30.04 -17.17 2.25
C VAL A 210 -30.87 -16.41 1.24
N VAL A 211 -30.53 -16.55 -0.03
CA VAL A 211 -31.17 -15.83 -1.15
C VAL A 211 -31.63 -16.84 -2.19
N ASP A 212 -32.82 -16.65 -2.77
CA ASP A 212 -33.27 -17.46 -3.90
C ASP A 212 -32.64 -17.01 -5.24
N MET A 213 -32.92 -17.74 -6.32
CA MET A 213 -32.38 -17.41 -7.65
C MET A 213 -32.88 -16.07 -8.22
N MET A 214 -33.97 -15.51 -7.67
CA MET A 214 -34.51 -14.20 -8.07
C MET A 214 -33.88 -13.06 -7.25
N GLY A 215 -32.93 -13.35 -6.35
CA GLY A 215 -32.29 -12.36 -5.50
C GLY A 215 -33.11 -12.01 -4.25
N ARG A 216 -34.21 -12.72 -3.96
CA ARG A 216 -35.02 -12.44 -2.76
C ARG A 216 -34.38 -13.08 -1.53
N ILE A 217 -34.22 -12.29 -0.47
CA ILE A 217 -33.71 -12.76 0.82
C ILE A 217 -34.78 -13.61 1.50
N ILE A 218 -34.43 -14.86 1.77
CA ILE A 218 -35.27 -15.86 2.46
C ILE A 218 -35.08 -15.77 3.97
N GLU A 219 -33.84 -15.57 4.42
CA GLU A 219 -33.47 -15.43 5.83
C GLU A 219 -32.18 -14.61 5.95
N THR A 220 -32.05 -13.88 7.06
CA THR A 220 -30.81 -13.27 7.55
C THR A 220 -30.64 -13.67 9.01
N ASN A 221 -29.44 -14.08 9.42
CA ASN A 221 -29.17 -14.45 10.80
C ASN A 221 -27.72 -14.13 11.21
N GLU A 222 -27.49 -14.03 12.51
CA GLU A 222 -26.16 -13.85 13.11
C GLU A 222 -25.87 -15.04 14.02
N THR A 223 -24.69 -15.65 13.89
CA THR A 223 -24.32 -16.80 14.72
C THR A 223 -22.85 -16.75 15.12
N GLY A 224 -22.54 -17.32 16.29
CA GLY A 224 -21.19 -17.46 16.82
C GLY A 224 -20.55 -18.79 16.42
N LYS A 225 -19.38 -19.10 17.00
CA LYS A 225 -18.73 -20.42 16.84
C LYS A 225 -19.70 -21.55 17.19
N GLY A 226 -19.82 -22.53 16.30
CA GLY A 226 -20.65 -23.71 16.51
C GLY A 226 -21.40 -24.15 15.26
N LEU A 227 -22.43 -24.96 15.48
CA LEU A 227 -23.28 -25.51 14.43
C LEU A 227 -24.61 -24.77 14.41
N GLN A 228 -24.97 -24.20 13.27
CA GLN A 228 -26.26 -23.58 13.01
C GLN A 228 -27.01 -24.39 11.95
N GLN A 229 -28.32 -24.57 12.11
CA GLN A 229 -29.15 -25.21 11.10
C GLN A 229 -29.87 -24.17 10.25
N ILE A 230 -29.85 -24.38 8.94
CA ILE A 230 -30.61 -23.63 7.94
C ILE A 230 -31.71 -24.57 7.42
N ASP A 231 -32.97 -24.20 7.64
CA ASP A 231 -34.13 -24.99 7.24
C ASP A 231 -34.87 -24.34 6.07
N LEU A 232 -34.72 -24.94 4.89
CA LEU A 232 -35.41 -24.59 3.65
C LEU A 232 -36.46 -25.64 3.26
N THR A 233 -36.87 -26.54 4.16
CA THR A 233 -37.86 -27.60 3.86
C THR A 233 -39.22 -27.04 3.46
N ALA A 234 -39.61 -25.89 4.02
CA ALA A 234 -40.82 -25.16 3.65
C ALA A 234 -40.66 -24.33 2.35
N LYS A 235 -39.49 -24.37 1.70
CA LYS A 235 -39.18 -23.64 0.46
C LYS A 235 -39.16 -24.61 -0.72
N GLY A 236 -39.29 -24.06 -1.93
CA GLY A 236 -39.32 -24.86 -3.15
C GLY A 236 -38.00 -25.60 -3.40
N LYS A 237 -38.07 -26.76 -4.05
CA LYS A 237 -36.87 -27.42 -4.56
C LYS A 237 -36.15 -26.51 -5.55
N GLY A 238 -34.82 -26.46 -5.49
CA GLY A 238 -34.06 -25.56 -6.34
C GLY A 238 -32.72 -25.13 -5.76
N LEU A 239 -32.15 -24.11 -6.39
CA LEU A 239 -30.86 -23.53 -6.03
C LEU A 239 -31.07 -22.29 -5.17
N TYR A 240 -30.28 -22.18 -4.11
CA TYR A 240 -30.20 -21.01 -3.24
C TYR A 240 -28.74 -20.56 -3.11
N SER A 241 -28.54 -19.28 -2.78
CA SER A 241 -27.23 -18.72 -2.45
C SER A 241 -27.18 -18.42 -0.96
N LEU A 242 -26.23 -19.02 -0.26
CA LEU A 242 -25.84 -18.62 1.09
C LEU A 242 -24.70 -17.61 0.99
N ARG A 243 -24.92 -16.39 1.45
CA ARG A 243 -23.89 -15.35 1.58
C ARG A 243 -23.49 -15.26 3.04
N ILE A 244 -22.20 -15.33 3.34
CA ILE A 244 -21.65 -15.26 4.69
C ILE A 244 -20.77 -14.03 4.75
N PHE A 245 -21.01 -13.16 5.72
CA PHE A 245 -20.30 -11.92 5.97
C PHE A 245 -19.43 -12.12 7.22
N ILE A 246 -18.12 -11.90 7.06
CA ILE A 246 -17.10 -12.00 8.10
C ILE A 246 -16.31 -10.68 8.03
N ASP A 247 -16.58 -9.76 8.96
CA ASP A 247 -16.02 -8.41 8.97
C ASP A 247 -16.18 -7.71 7.59
N THR A 248 -15.08 -7.53 6.84
CA THR A 248 -15.07 -6.91 5.51
C THR A 248 -15.17 -7.93 4.36
N ALA A 249 -15.05 -9.23 4.64
CA ALA A 249 -15.06 -10.30 3.65
C ALA A 249 -16.47 -10.91 3.47
N THR A 250 -16.80 -11.28 2.24
CA THR A 250 -18.04 -12.01 1.91
C THR A 250 -17.71 -13.31 1.20
N THR A 251 -18.18 -14.44 1.72
CA THR A 251 -18.08 -15.77 1.10
C THR A 251 -19.45 -16.23 0.62
N MET A 252 -19.53 -16.87 -0.56
CA MET A 252 -20.78 -17.40 -1.10
C MET A 252 -20.73 -18.91 -1.31
N HIS A 253 -21.79 -19.60 -0.86
CA HIS A 253 -22.02 -21.02 -1.13
C HIS A 253 -23.34 -21.22 -1.89
N LYS A 254 -23.34 -22.16 -2.81
CA LYS A 254 -24.56 -22.64 -3.49
C LYS A 254 -25.21 -23.72 -2.62
N LEU A 255 -26.48 -23.61 -2.29
CA LEU A 255 -27.26 -24.65 -1.60
C LEU A 255 -28.24 -25.29 -2.57
N ILE A 256 -28.26 -26.63 -2.63
CA ILE A 256 -29.11 -27.38 -3.56
C ILE A 256 -30.15 -28.16 -2.76
N VAL A 257 -31.43 -27.77 -2.88
CA VAL A 257 -32.58 -28.46 -2.27
C VAL A 257 -33.20 -29.43 -3.28
N ARG A 258 -33.26 -30.72 -2.93
CA ARG A 258 -33.74 -31.82 -3.78
C ARG A 258 -35.13 -32.32 -3.44
#